data_AF-A0A7S1AJG1-F1
#
_entry.id   AF-A0A7S1AJG1-F1
#
_cell.length_a   1.000
_cell.length_b   1.000
_cell.length_c   1.000
_cell.angle_alpha   90.00
_cell.angle_beta   90.00
_cell.angle_gamma   90.00
#
_symmetry.space_group_name_H-M   'P 1'
#
loop_
_entity.id
_entity.type
_entity.pdbx_description
1 polymer ?
#
loop_
_entity_poly.entity_id
_entity_poly.type
_entity_poly.pdbx_seq_one_letter_code
_entity_poly.pdbx_strand_id
1 'polypeptide(L)'
;FGFVEGSAFHHSFPSFDLQTLTELHGGKENFLRELWRVFTIPASFEVGSYKQVIHEMREFQILGMGQYAHSNQPVHHLPYLFAMLGDQNTTALLVRQILARAYSPTGFSGDEDNGEMGAWYVLSALGLFAAAVGTTEDYVLGAVPLFPRVRLVDLGVVIEAPAAMLDFPTISEVMWRSEIVVGSLPYSCMLKGGVLRFMSPEVDVVRNAGVAHLRGQVVIRDTRPRSYVLSWLPLGLSCVALGACSFRRGQAGSHDD
;
A
#
# COMPACT_ATOMS: atom_id res chain seq x y z
N PHE A 1 14.52 26.41 7.97
CA PHE A 1 13.74 25.59 8.93
C PHE A 1 12.57 25.01 8.17
N GLY A 2 12.25 23.73 8.34
CA GLY A 2 11.00 23.22 7.77
C GLY A 2 10.78 21.73 7.94
N PHE A 3 11.80 20.89 7.70
CA PHE A 3 11.64 19.44 7.59
C PHE A 3 12.82 18.69 8.23
N VAL A 4 12.60 17.43 8.59
CA VAL A 4 13.61 16.50 9.09
C VAL A 4 13.90 15.47 8.00
N GLU A 5 15.18 15.25 7.71
CA GLU A 5 15.69 14.26 6.74
C GLU A 5 14.98 14.27 5.37
N GLY A 6 14.56 15.45 4.92
CA GLY A 6 13.80 15.57 3.69
C GLY A 6 13.52 17.00 3.28
N SER A 7 12.72 17.13 2.21
CA SER A 7 12.29 18.40 1.65
C SER A 7 10.76 18.51 1.66
N ALA A 8 10.23 19.62 1.11
CA ALA A 8 8.78 19.78 0.94
C ALA A 8 8.15 18.64 0.11
N PHE A 9 8.87 18.09 -0.88
CA PHE A 9 8.39 16.95 -1.65
C PHE A 9 8.09 15.71 -0.79
N HIS A 10 8.77 15.57 0.35
CA HIS A 10 8.62 14.40 1.22
C HIS A 10 7.55 14.59 2.31
N HIS A 11 7.28 15.84 2.71
CA HIS A 11 6.48 16.14 3.91
C HIS A 11 5.15 16.85 3.61
N SER A 12 4.85 17.19 2.35
CA SER A 12 3.66 17.97 1.99
C SER A 12 2.37 17.16 1.76
N PHE A 13 2.39 15.84 1.99
CA PHE A 13 1.28 14.95 1.58
C PHE A 13 0.78 14.04 2.70
N PRO A 14 0.25 14.57 3.82
CA PRO A 14 -0.29 13.73 4.89
C PRO A 14 -1.48 12.88 4.41
N SER A 15 -1.54 11.62 4.83
CA SER A 15 -2.57 10.65 4.43
C SER A 15 -3.85 10.66 5.29
N PHE A 16 -3.82 11.30 6.46
CA PHE A 16 -4.91 11.24 7.44
C PHE A 16 -6.16 12.06 7.06
N ASP A 17 -6.01 13.09 6.24
CA ASP A 17 -7.14 13.92 5.75
C ASP A 17 -6.97 14.22 4.26
N LEU A 18 -7.19 13.17 3.46
CA LEU A 18 -7.04 13.24 2.01
C LEU A 18 -8.05 14.20 1.37
N GLN A 19 -9.22 14.36 1.98
CA GLN A 19 -10.26 15.24 1.45
C GLN A 19 -9.79 16.70 1.51
N THR A 20 -9.41 17.17 2.69
CA THR A 20 -8.91 18.55 2.84
C THR A 20 -7.65 18.78 2.02
N LEU A 21 -6.73 17.80 1.96
CA LEU A 21 -5.55 17.91 1.12
C LEU A 21 -5.91 18.06 -0.37
N THR A 22 -6.89 17.29 -0.85
CA THR A 22 -7.40 17.41 -2.24
C THR A 22 -8.00 18.79 -2.51
N GLU A 23 -8.76 19.34 -1.56
CA GLU A 23 -9.35 20.68 -1.67
C GLU A 23 -8.28 21.77 -1.71
N LEU A 24 -7.23 21.67 -0.88
CA LEU A 24 -6.09 22.61 -0.87
C LEU A 24 -5.30 22.60 -2.19
N HIS A 25 -5.24 21.46 -2.88
CA HIS A 25 -4.67 21.36 -4.21
C HIS A 25 -5.62 21.82 -5.34
N GLY A 26 -6.83 22.27 -5.01
CA GLY A 26 -7.81 22.75 -5.97
C GLY A 26 -8.45 21.63 -6.79
N GLY A 27 -8.63 20.45 -6.19
CA GLY A 27 -9.31 19.30 -6.79
C GLY A 27 -8.41 18.09 -7.06
N LYS A 28 -9.05 16.96 -7.32
CA LYS A 28 -8.41 15.64 -7.48
C LYS A 28 -7.38 15.61 -8.59
N GLU A 29 -7.66 16.21 -9.75
CA GLU A 29 -6.79 16.18 -10.92
C GLU A 29 -5.50 16.97 -10.66
N ASN A 30 -5.60 18.10 -9.98
CA ASN A 30 -4.44 18.90 -9.60
C ASN A 30 -3.62 18.19 -8.53
N PHE A 31 -4.28 17.56 -7.56
CA PHE A 31 -3.58 16.79 -6.53
C PHE A 31 -2.83 15.59 -7.13
N LEU A 32 -3.47 14.80 -8.01
CA LEU A 32 -2.82 13.71 -8.72
C LEU A 32 -1.62 14.19 -9.55
N ARG A 33 -1.72 15.37 -10.19
CA ARG A 33 -0.61 15.98 -10.93
C ARG A 33 0.57 16.31 -10.00
N GLU A 34 0.30 16.90 -8.84
CA GLU A 34 1.35 17.22 -7.86
C GLU A 34 1.99 15.95 -7.26
N LEU A 35 1.20 14.91 -6.97
CA LEU A 35 1.76 13.60 -6.59
C LEU A 35 2.65 13.02 -7.69
N TRP A 36 2.23 13.12 -8.95
CA TRP A 36 3.01 12.61 -10.08
C TRP A 36 4.31 13.38 -10.31
N ARG A 37 4.38 14.66 -9.91
CA ARG A 37 5.63 15.43 -9.90
C ARG A 37 6.67 14.83 -8.96
N VAL A 38 6.26 14.22 -7.84
CA VAL A 38 7.19 13.52 -6.93
C VAL A 38 7.94 12.41 -7.66
N PHE A 39 7.30 11.67 -8.56
CA PHE A 39 7.93 10.55 -9.26
C PHE A 39 8.65 10.94 -10.55
N THR A 40 8.46 12.18 -11.04
CA THR A 40 8.97 12.61 -12.36
C THR A 40 10.02 13.72 -12.30
N ILE A 41 10.03 14.55 -11.26
CA ILE A 41 11.10 15.56 -11.06
C ILE A 41 12.40 14.82 -10.69
N PRO A 42 13.55 15.14 -11.31
CA PRO A 42 14.82 14.46 -11.02
C PRO A 42 15.19 14.42 -9.54
N ALA A 43 15.96 13.40 -9.13
CA ALA A 43 16.45 13.20 -7.76
C ALA A 43 17.57 14.19 -7.36
N SER A 44 17.31 15.48 -7.52
CA SER A 44 18.17 16.58 -7.08
C SER A 44 17.81 17.01 -5.67
N PHE A 45 18.80 17.43 -4.88
CA PHE A 45 18.61 17.93 -3.53
C PHE A 45 19.53 19.12 -3.24
N GLU A 46 19.16 19.89 -2.23
CA GLU A 46 20.03 20.87 -1.59
C GLU A 46 20.32 20.40 -0.16
N VAL A 47 21.58 20.54 0.29
CA VAL A 47 21.99 20.09 1.63
C VAL A 47 21.33 20.89 2.77
N GLY A 48 20.81 22.08 2.46
CA GLY A 48 20.04 22.90 3.39
C GLY A 48 20.75 23.11 4.74
N SER A 49 20.01 22.89 5.82
CA SER A 49 20.48 23.09 7.21
C SER A 49 21.54 22.09 7.66
N TYR A 50 21.65 20.91 7.02
CA TYR A 50 22.68 19.93 7.33
C TYR A 50 24.07 20.40 6.89
N LYS A 51 24.15 21.33 5.92
CA LYS A 51 25.40 21.92 5.36
C LYS A 51 26.36 20.90 4.73
N GLN A 52 26.01 19.63 4.70
CA GLN A 52 26.73 18.54 4.08
C GLN A 52 25.73 17.50 3.57
N VAL A 53 26.20 16.62 2.68
CA VAL A 53 25.39 15.49 2.21
C VAL A 53 25.29 14.47 3.34
N ILE A 54 24.05 14.18 3.76
CA ILE A 54 23.74 13.07 4.67
C ILE A 54 23.45 11.81 3.85
N HIS A 55 23.46 10.63 4.48
CA HIS A 55 23.36 9.36 3.75
C HIS A 55 22.02 9.20 3.04
N GLU A 56 20.93 9.68 3.64
CA GLU A 56 19.57 9.68 3.10
C GLU A 56 19.49 10.44 1.77
N MET A 57 20.22 11.56 1.63
CA MET A 57 20.29 12.31 0.36
C MET A 57 21.01 11.51 -0.72
N ARG A 58 22.05 10.76 -0.35
CA ARG A 58 22.83 9.95 -1.30
C ARG A 58 22.06 8.71 -1.73
N GLU A 59 21.42 8.02 -0.80
CA GLU A 59 20.56 6.85 -1.03
C GLU A 59 19.38 7.21 -1.92
N PHE A 60 18.69 8.31 -1.61
CA PHE A 60 17.64 8.91 -2.43
C PHE A 60 18.09 9.11 -3.90
N GLN A 61 19.25 9.72 -4.10
CA GLN A 61 19.79 10.00 -5.42
C GLN A 61 20.15 8.72 -6.19
N ILE A 62 20.73 7.71 -5.50
CA ILE A 62 21.10 6.42 -6.10
C ILE A 62 19.85 5.62 -6.48
N LEU A 63 18.82 5.61 -5.63
CA LEU A 63 17.56 4.93 -5.91
C LEU A 63 16.93 5.49 -7.18
N GLY A 64 16.98 6.83 -7.38
CA GLY A 64 16.69 7.46 -8.67
C GLY A 64 15.23 7.29 -9.13
N MET A 65 14.28 7.54 -8.22
CA MET A 65 12.83 7.45 -8.46
C MET A 65 12.15 8.83 -8.45
N GLY A 66 12.82 9.82 -9.06
CA GLY A 66 12.39 11.21 -8.99
C GLY A 66 12.70 11.83 -7.62
N GLN A 67 11.78 12.60 -7.05
CA GLN A 67 11.76 13.07 -5.66
C GLN A 67 11.21 12.03 -4.67
N TYR A 68 10.92 10.80 -5.11
CA TYR A 68 10.51 9.72 -4.21
C TYR A 68 11.71 9.05 -3.52
N ALA A 69 11.94 9.41 -2.25
CA ALA A 69 13.04 8.91 -1.43
C ALA A 69 12.66 7.68 -0.59
N HIS A 70 12.41 6.52 -1.22
CA HIS A 70 12.01 5.29 -0.51
C HIS A 70 13.03 4.79 0.53
N SER A 71 14.25 5.32 0.54
CA SER A 71 15.24 5.03 1.58
C SER A 71 14.89 5.67 2.93
N ASN A 72 13.78 6.41 3.05
CA ASN A 72 13.37 7.12 4.26
C ASN A 72 11.83 7.13 4.45
N GLN A 73 11.36 7.09 5.69
CA GLN A 73 9.96 6.87 6.07
C GLN A 73 8.95 7.91 5.57
N PRO A 74 9.24 9.24 5.52
CA PRO A 74 8.22 10.25 5.26
C PRO A 74 7.45 10.08 3.94
N VAL A 75 7.98 9.30 3.00
CA VAL A 75 7.36 9.09 1.69
C VAL A 75 6.70 7.72 1.52
N HIS A 76 6.81 6.81 2.48
CA HIS A 76 6.39 5.40 2.30
C HIS A 76 4.91 5.23 1.93
N HIS A 77 4.05 6.17 2.31
CA HIS A 77 2.62 6.15 1.97
C HIS A 77 2.29 6.81 0.62
N LEU A 78 3.18 7.60 0.01
CA LEU A 78 2.85 8.38 -1.21
C LEU A 78 2.32 7.55 -2.38
N PRO A 79 2.88 6.37 -2.71
CA PRO A 79 2.35 5.55 -3.81
C PRO A 79 0.88 5.16 -3.58
N TYR A 80 0.49 4.96 -2.33
CA TYR A 80 -0.86 4.54 -1.97
C TYR A 80 -1.90 5.66 -2.04
N LEU A 81 -1.47 6.92 -2.07
CA LEU A 81 -2.37 8.05 -2.25
C LEU A 81 -3.07 8.00 -3.61
N PHE A 82 -2.43 7.46 -4.65
CA PHE A 82 -3.07 7.26 -5.96
C PHE A 82 -4.29 6.34 -5.85
N ALA A 83 -4.16 5.17 -5.21
CA ALA A 83 -5.28 4.25 -4.99
C ALA A 83 -6.38 4.88 -4.12
N MET A 84 -6.01 5.63 -3.09
CA MET A 84 -6.97 6.35 -2.24
C MET A 84 -7.72 7.46 -3.03
N LEU A 85 -7.10 8.01 -4.07
CA LEU A 85 -7.73 8.94 -5.01
C LEU A 85 -8.41 8.22 -6.19
N GLY A 86 -8.42 6.89 -6.24
CA GLY A 86 -9.08 6.10 -7.28
C GLY A 86 -8.21 5.77 -8.51
N ASP A 87 -6.91 6.00 -8.45
CA ASP A 87 -5.93 5.52 -9.44
C ASP A 87 -5.11 4.34 -8.89
N GLN A 88 -5.76 3.18 -8.90
CA GLN A 88 -5.20 1.95 -8.35
C GLN A 88 -4.02 1.41 -9.20
N ASN A 89 -4.06 1.61 -10.52
CA ASN A 89 -3.04 1.09 -11.43
C ASN A 89 -1.71 1.84 -11.34
N THR A 90 -1.74 3.15 -11.13
CA THR A 90 -0.51 3.89 -10.81
C THR A 90 0.12 3.41 -9.52
N THR A 91 -0.68 3.11 -8.49
CA THR A 91 -0.17 2.51 -7.25
C THR A 91 0.47 1.15 -7.51
N ALA A 92 -0.21 0.27 -8.25
CA ALA A 92 0.28 -1.06 -8.55
C ALA A 92 1.63 -1.03 -9.28
N LEU A 93 1.76 -0.13 -10.27
CA LEU A 93 3.00 0.09 -11.01
C LEU A 93 4.13 0.59 -10.10
N LEU A 94 3.88 1.66 -9.33
CA LEU A 94 4.89 2.25 -8.46
C LEU A 94 5.36 1.27 -7.39
N VAL A 95 4.44 0.63 -6.69
CA VAL A 95 4.79 -0.32 -5.61
C VAL A 95 5.60 -1.49 -6.17
N ARG A 96 5.24 -2.01 -7.35
CA ARG A 96 6.01 -3.09 -8.00
C ARG A 96 7.43 -2.64 -8.35
N GLN A 97 7.60 -1.42 -8.86
CA GLN A 97 8.94 -0.85 -9.12
C GLN A 97 9.75 -0.67 -7.84
N ILE A 98 9.13 -0.18 -6.77
CA ILE A 98 9.78 0.04 -5.47
C ILE A 98 10.25 -1.31 -4.89
N LEU A 99 9.38 -2.31 -4.83
CA LEU A 99 9.72 -3.65 -4.35
C LEU A 99 10.90 -4.26 -5.12
N ALA A 100 10.99 -4.01 -6.43
CA ALA A 100 12.06 -4.52 -7.27
C ALA A 100 13.40 -3.75 -7.14
N ARG A 101 13.36 -2.45 -6.82
CA ARG A 101 14.55 -1.58 -6.84
C ARG A 101 15.12 -1.30 -5.45
N ALA A 102 14.27 -1.23 -4.43
CA ALA A 102 14.65 -0.80 -3.09
C ALA A 102 14.98 -1.96 -2.14
N TYR A 103 14.67 -3.20 -2.53
CA TYR A 103 14.82 -4.37 -1.68
C TYR A 103 15.60 -5.47 -2.39
N SER A 104 16.49 -6.12 -1.65
CA SER A 104 17.25 -7.27 -2.12
C SER A 104 17.50 -8.25 -0.98
N PRO A 105 17.84 -9.52 -1.26
CA PRO A 105 18.27 -10.45 -0.23
C PRO A 105 19.52 -9.98 0.55
N THR A 106 20.27 -9.03 0.00
CA THR A 106 21.52 -8.50 0.56
C THR A 106 21.35 -7.19 1.32
N GLY A 107 20.16 -6.59 1.33
CA GLY A 107 19.91 -5.34 2.07
C GLY A 107 18.78 -4.47 1.51
N PHE A 108 18.57 -3.36 2.20
CA PHE A 108 17.60 -2.30 1.92
C PHE A 108 18.28 -1.12 1.21
N SER A 109 17.50 -0.25 0.56
CA SER A 109 18.01 0.96 -0.08
C SER A 109 18.41 2.09 0.89
N GLY A 110 18.05 1.96 2.16
CA GLY A 110 18.35 2.88 3.26
C GLY A 110 18.33 2.14 4.61
N ASP A 111 18.16 2.88 5.70
CA ASP A 111 18.06 2.29 7.04
C ASP A 111 16.78 1.47 7.21
N GLU A 112 16.88 0.29 7.85
CA GLU A 112 15.74 -0.63 8.01
C GLU A 112 14.71 -0.12 9.04
N ASP A 113 15.19 0.69 9.98
CA ASP A 113 14.42 1.37 11.03
C ASP A 113 13.47 0.48 11.82
N ASN A 114 14.05 -0.53 12.45
CA ASN A 114 13.44 -1.33 13.51
C ASN A 114 12.17 -2.08 13.08
N GLY A 115 12.11 -2.51 11.82
CA GLY A 115 10.97 -3.21 11.25
C GLY A 115 10.07 -2.34 10.38
N GLU A 116 10.32 -1.05 10.23
CA GLU A 116 9.47 -0.17 9.41
C GLU A 116 9.56 -0.56 7.92
N MET A 117 10.77 -0.55 7.34
CA MET A 117 10.95 -0.94 5.93
C MET A 117 10.58 -2.42 5.71
N GLY A 118 10.92 -3.27 6.67
CA GLY A 118 10.54 -4.69 6.64
C GLY A 118 9.02 -4.88 6.60
N ALA A 119 8.28 -4.15 7.44
CA ALA A 119 6.82 -4.19 7.46
C ALA A 119 6.23 -3.59 6.18
N TRP A 120 6.81 -2.51 5.65
CA TRP A 120 6.42 -1.94 4.37
C TRP A 120 6.52 -2.97 3.26
N TYR A 121 7.64 -3.67 3.15
CA TYR A 121 7.83 -4.73 2.16
C TYR A 121 6.80 -5.85 2.30
N VAL A 122 6.61 -6.35 3.54
CA VAL A 122 5.68 -7.46 3.80
C VAL A 122 4.25 -7.06 3.44
N LEU A 123 3.76 -5.91 3.92
CA LEU A 123 2.40 -5.46 3.62
C LEU A 123 2.21 -5.24 2.12
N SER A 124 3.15 -4.54 1.47
CA SER A 124 3.11 -4.27 0.03
C SER A 124 3.14 -5.54 -0.79
N ALA A 125 3.93 -6.54 -0.39
CA ALA A 125 3.99 -7.86 -1.04
C ALA A 125 2.69 -8.67 -0.89
N LEU A 126 1.87 -8.36 0.11
CA LEU A 126 0.52 -8.90 0.30
C LEU A 126 -0.56 -8.08 -0.44
N GLY A 127 -0.19 -6.97 -1.08
CA GLY A 127 -1.12 -6.06 -1.72
C GLY A 127 -1.85 -5.11 -0.77
N LEU A 128 -1.36 -4.96 0.46
CA LEU A 128 -1.98 -4.20 1.55
C LEU A 128 -1.08 -3.04 1.99
N PHE A 129 -1.66 -1.95 2.50
CA PHE A 129 -0.89 -0.92 3.19
C PHE A 129 -1.75 -0.11 4.16
N ALA A 130 -1.23 0.19 5.34
CA ALA A 130 -1.93 0.96 6.36
C ALA A 130 -1.56 2.45 6.25
N ALA A 131 -2.23 3.18 5.35
CA ALA A 131 -1.83 4.54 5.00
C ALA A 131 -2.09 5.58 6.10
N ALA A 132 -3.12 5.41 6.93
CA ALA A 132 -3.54 6.41 7.92
C ALA A 132 -3.92 5.74 9.26
N VAL A 133 -2.93 5.15 9.93
CA VAL A 133 -3.09 4.48 11.22
C VAL A 133 -3.66 5.44 12.27
N GLY A 134 -4.67 4.98 13.02
CA GLY A 134 -5.34 5.77 14.05
C GLY A 134 -6.51 6.61 13.53
N THR A 135 -6.52 6.94 12.23
CA THR A 135 -7.66 7.59 11.56
C THR A 135 -8.64 6.56 11.01
N THR A 136 -8.13 5.48 10.44
CA THR A 136 -8.93 4.36 9.92
C THR A 136 -8.28 3.01 10.27
N GLU A 137 -9.08 1.95 10.23
CA GLU A 137 -8.62 0.56 10.28
C GLU A 137 -8.42 -0.05 8.88
N ASP A 138 -8.56 0.77 7.83
CA ASP A 138 -8.52 0.32 6.45
C ASP A 138 -7.09 0.02 5.97
N TYR A 139 -6.95 -1.10 5.28
CA TYR A 139 -5.80 -1.38 4.42
C TYR A 139 -6.11 -0.92 2.99
N VAL A 140 -5.28 -0.04 2.45
CA VAL A 140 -5.34 0.36 1.04
C VAL A 140 -4.93 -0.82 0.17
N LEU A 141 -5.77 -1.13 -0.82
CA LEU A 141 -5.62 -2.22 -1.77
C LEU A 141 -4.94 -1.70 -3.04
N GLY A 142 -3.72 -1.21 -2.93
CA GLY A 142 -3.05 -0.49 -4.01
C GLY A 142 -2.11 -1.32 -4.87
N ALA A 143 -1.63 -2.46 -4.37
CA ALA A 143 -0.57 -3.23 -4.99
C ALA A 143 -1.03 -4.63 -5.37
N VAL A 144 -0.57 -5.15 -6.51
CA VAL A 144 -0.76 -6.57 -6.85
C VAL A 144 0.22 -7.40 -6.01
N PRO A 145 -0.25 -8.38 -5.22
CA PRO A 145 0.61 -9.23 -4.40
C PRO A 145 1.76 -9.87 -5.20
N LEU A 146 2.90 -10.09 -4.54
CA LEU A 146 4.07 -10.75 -5.15
C LEU A 146 3.91 -12.27 -5.27
N PHE A 147 2.97 -12.85 -4.52
CA PHE A 147 2.74 -14.29 -4.51
C PHE A 147 1.36 -14.61 -5.08
N PRO A 148 1.23 -15.66 -5.92
CA PRO A 148 -0.06 -16.02 -6.51
C PRO A 148 -1.12 -16.38 -5.47
N ARG A 149 -0.67 -16.87 -4.31
CA ARG A 149 -1.54 -17.22 -3.20
C ARG A 149 -0.83 -17.09 -1.87
N VAL A 150 -1.45 -16.38 -0.93
CA VAL A 150 -0.98 -16.28 0.46
C VAL A 150 -2.08 -16.69 1.41
N ARG A 151 -1.74 -17.44 2.46
CA ARG A 151 -2.66 -17.79 3.55
C ARG A 151 -2.20 -17.15 4.84
N LEU A 152 -3.03 -16.27 5.40
CA LEU A 152 -2.90 -15.71 6.75
C LEU A 152 -3.71 -16.60 7.69
N VAL A 153 -3.04 -17.52 8.38
CA VAL A 153 -3.71 -18.62 9.09
C VAL A 153 -4.57 -18.10 10.24
N ASP A 154 -4.06 -17.19 11.06
CA ASP A 154 -4.74 -16.72 12.27
C ASP A 154 -5.91 -15.79 11.98
N LEU A 155 -5.90 -15.14 10.80
CA LEU A 155 -7.04 -14.37 10.31
C LEU A 155 -8.06 -15.23 9.54
N GLY A 156 -7.71 -16.47 9.18
CA GLY A 156 -8.53 -17.27 8.26
C GLY A 156 -8.69 -16.62 6.88
N VAL A 157 -7.69 -15.85 6.44
CA VAL A 157 -7.71 -15.10 5.17
C VAL A 157 -6.82 -15.77 4.14
N VAL A 158 -7.32 -15.85 2.91
CA VAL A 158 -6.55 -16.24 1.71
C VAL A 158 -6.50 -15.06 0.76
N ILE A 159 -5.30 -14.67 0.35
CA ILE A 159 -5.07 -13.67 -0.70
C ILE A 159 -4.75 -14.43 -1.99
N GLU A 160 -5.45 -14.12 -3.08
CA GLU A 160 -5.25 -14.72 -4.40
C GLU A 160 -4.91 -13.62 -5.42
N ALA A 161 -3.82 -13.79 -6.14
CA ALA A 161 -3.37 -12.84 -7.17
C ALA A 161 -2.78 -13.62 -8.35
N PRO A 162 -3.60 -14.15 -9.27
CA PRO A 162 -3.13 -14.96 -10.39
C PRO A 162 -2.06 -14.26 -11.27
N ALA A 163 -2.08 -12.92 -11.31
CA ALA A 163 -1.14 -12.10 -12.07
C ALA A 163 0.18 -11.79 -11.33
N ALA A 164 0.38 -12.32 -10.11
CA ALA A 164 1.54 -11.99 -9.27
C ALA A 164 2.90 -12.19 -9.96
N MET A 165 2.97 -13.17 -10.87
CA MET A 165 4.17 -13.56 -11.62
C MET A 165 4.47 -12.66 -12.82
N LEU A 166 3.60 -11.70 -13.16
CA LEU A 166 3.90 -10.71 -14.19
C LEU A 166 4.81 -9.62 -13.61
N ASP A 167 5.62 -9.01 -14.47
CA ASP A 167 6.55 -7.95 -14.07
C ASP A 167 5.81 -6.68 -13.64
N PHE A 168 4.75 -6.29 -14.37
CA PHE A 168 3.95 -5.08 -14.12
C PHE A 168 2.45 -5.36 -14.31
N PRO A 169 1.83 -6.19 -13.45
CA PRO A 169 0.40 -6.50 -13.55
C PRO A 169 -0.45 -5.28 -13.22
N THR A 170 -1.55 -5.11 -13.96
CA THR A 170 -2.60 -4.13 -13.63
C THR A 170 -3.69 -4.77 -12.76
N ILE A 171 -4.51 -3.94 -12.12
CA ILE A 171 -5.70 -4.37 -11.36
C ILE A 171 -6.93 -3.95 -12.17
N SER A 172 -7.75 -4.93 -12.56
CA SER A 172 -9.11 -4.68 -13.08
C SER A 172 -10.13 -4.62 -11.96
N GLU A 173 -10.02 -5.53 -10.99
CA GLU A 173 -10.99 -5.69 -9.92
C GLU A 173 -10.34 -6.29 -8.68
N VAL A 174 -10.80 -5.88 -7.50
CA VAL A 174 -10.46 -6.56 -6.24
C VAL A 174 -11.75 -7.01 -5.57
N MET A 175 -11.81 -8.29 -5.19
CA MET A 175 -12.98 -8.89 -4.54
C MET A 175 -12.66 -9.29 -3.12
N TRP A 176 -13.55 -8.96 -2.19
CA TRP A 176 -13.61 -9.57 -0.87
C TRP A 176 -14.76 -10.56 -0.81
N ARG A 177 -14.44 -11.84 -0.71
CA ARG A 177 -15.37 -12.96 -0.84
C ARG A 177 -16.02 -12.94 -2.23
N SER A 178 -17.26 -12.45 -2.31
CA SER A 178 -18.04 -12.37 -3.55
C SER A 178 -18.37 -10.91 -3.94
N GLU A 179 -17.89 -9.93 -3.16
CA GLU A 179 -18.22 -8.52 -3.33
C GLU A 179 -17.02 -7.75 -3.87
N ILE A 180 -17.29 -6.81 -4.78
CA ILE A 180 -16.27 -5.89 -5.30
C ILE A 180 -15.90 -4.89 -4.22
N VAL A 181 -14.60 -4.69 -4.02
CA VAL A 181 -14.04 -3.72 -3.09
C VAL A 181 -13.18 -2.73 -3.85
N VAL A 182 -13.41 -1.45 -3.62
CA VAL A 182 -12.69 -0.36 -4.27
C VAL A 182 -11.85 0.37 -3.23
N GLY A 183 -10.56 0.55 -3.55
CA GLY A 183 -9.64 1.39 -2.78
C GLY A 183 -9.09 0.74 -1.50
N SER A 184 -9.94 0.25 -0.58
CA SER A 184 -9.48 -0.25 0.72
C SER A 184 -10.38 -1.30 1.36
N LEU A 185 -9.83 -2.08 2.31
CA LEU A 185 -10.53 -3.09 3.08
C LEU A 185 -10.32 -2.89 4.60
N PRO A 186 -11.38 -2.74 5.40
CA PRO A 186 -11.27 -2.62 6.86
C PRO A 186 -10.66 -3.87 7.51
N TYR A 187 -9.79 -3.68 8.51
CA TYR A 187 -9.24 -4.79 9.30
C TYR A 187 -10.34 -5.63 9.99
N SER A 188 -11.40 -5.00 10.50
CA SER A 188 -12.57 -5.69 11.04
C SER A 188 -13.25 -6.64 10.05
N CYS A 189 -13.18 -6.39 8.74
CA CYS A 189 -13.64 -7.35 7.73
C CYS A 189 -12.65 -8.53 7.61
N MET A 190 -11.34 -8.29 7.67
CA MET A 190 -10.34 -9.37 7.65
C MET A 190 -10.46 -10.33 8.83
N LEU A 191 -10.83 -9.84 10.02
CA LEU A 191 -11.06 -10.68 11.21
C LEU A 191 -12.19 -11.73 11.04
N LYS A 192 -13.08 -11.53 10.06
CA LYS A 192 -14.17 -12.49 9.75
C LYS A 192 -13.67 -13.66 8.89
N GLY A 193 -12.39 -13.67 8.50
CA GLY A 193 -11.84 -14.58 7.49
C GLY A 193 -12.43 -14.34 6.10
N GLY A 194 -11.88 -15.00 5.09
CA GLY A 194 -12.38 -14.91 3.72
C GLY A 194 -11.31 -15.01 2.66
N VAL A 195 -11.69 -14.65 1.43
CA VAL A 195 -10.78 -14.62 0.28
C VAL A 195 -10.72 -13.20 -0.25
N LEU A 196 -9.51 -12.63 -0.34
CA LEU A 196 -9.23 -11.37 -1.03
C LEU A 196 -8.61 -11.71 -2.39
N ARG A 197 -9.28 -11.40 -3.48
CA ARG A 197 -8.83 -11.75 -4.84
C ARG A 197 -8.51 -10.49 -5.64
N PHE A 198 -7.27 -10.39 -6.11
CA PHE A 198 -6.82 -9.39 -7.07
C PHE A 198 -6.96 -9.97 -8.47
N MET A 199 -7.79 -9.34 -9.30
CA MET A 199 -8.01 -9.70 -10.69
C MET A 199 -7.28 -8.73 -11.60
N SER A 200 -6.73 -9.28 -12.67
CA SER A 200 -5.98 -8.54 -13.68
C SER A 200 -6.46 -8.98 -15.06
N PRO A 201 -6.65 -8.06 -16.01
CA PRO A 201 -7.16 -8.38 -17.35
C PRO A 201 -6.23 -9.33 -18.12
N GLU A 202 -4.94 -9.32 -17.81
CA GLU A 202 -3.92 -10.16 -18.46
C GLU A 202 -4.09 -11.66 -18.15
N VAL A 203 -4.86 -12.02 -17.12
CA VAL A 203 -5.01 -13.42 -16.65
C VAL A 203 -6.32 -14.07 -17.08
N ASP A 204 -7.18 -13.39 -17.84
CA ASP A 204 -8.34 -14.06 -18.48
C ASP A 204 -7.93 -15.17 -19.48
N VAL A 205 -6.65 -15.26 -19.82
CA VAL A 205 -6.05 -16.37 -20.61
C VAL A 205 -5.81 -17.65 -19.77
N VAL A 206 -5.83 -17.58 -18.43
CA VAL A 206 -5.47 -18.71 -17.52
C VAL A 206 -6.65 -19.23 -16.68
N ARG A 207 -7.89 -18.86 -17.01
CA ARG A 207 -9.10 -19.37 -16.31
C ARG A 207 -9.30 -20.90 -16.35
N ASN A 208 -8.52 -21.65 -17.14
CA ASN A 208 -8.66 -23.11 -17.28
C ASN A 208 -7.76 -23.96 -16.37
N ALA A 209 -6.91 -23.36 -15.53
CA ALA A 209 -6.10 -24.12 -14.57
C ALA A 209 -6.42 -23.69 -13.15
N GLY A 210 -7.13 -24.54 -12.40
CA GLY A 210 -7.50 -24.28 -11.02
C GLY A 210 -6.32 -23.78 -10.17
N VAL A 211 -6.57 -22.72 -9.38
CA VAL A 211 -5.61 -21.99 -8.52
C VAL A 211 -4.91 -22.91 -7.47
N ALA A 212 -5.30 -24.18 -7.38
CA ALA A 212 -4.74 -25.17 -6.47
C ALA A 212 -3.30 -25.61 -6.79
N HIS A 213 -2.79 -25.40 -8.01
CA HIS A 213 -1.46 -25.92 -8.45
C HIS A 213 -0.39 -24.84 -8.72
N LEU A 214 -0.62 -23.58 -8.36
CA LEU A 214 0.34 -22.51 -8.60
C LEU A 214 1.59 -22.64 -7.70
N ARG A 215 2.78 -22.65 -8.32
CA ARG A 215 4.08 -22.52 -7.62
C ARG A 215 4.14 -21.15 -6.94
N GLY A 216 4.75 -21.05 -5.76
CA GLY A 216 4.94 -19.79 -5.02
C GLY A 216 3.86 -19.47 -3.97
N GLN A 217 3.22 -20.48 -3.38
CA GLN A 217 2.30 -20.26 -2.25
C GLN A 217 3.07 -19.92 -0.96
N VAL A 218 2.57 -18.95 -0.20
CA VAL A 218 3.13 -18.56 1.11
C VAL A 218 2.09 -18.78 2.21
N VAL A 219 2.50 -19.35 3.34
CA VAL A 219 1.66 -19.52 4.53
C VAL A 219 2.28 -18.74 5.68
N ILE A 220 1.54 -17.75 6.19
CA ILE A 220 1.97 -16.88 7.30
C ILE A 220 1.14 -17.26 8.53
N ARG A 221 1.84 -17.45 9.65
CA ARG A 221 1.26 -17.72 10.98
C ARG A 221 1.84 -16.72 11.98
N ASP A 222 1.04 -16.27 12.92
CA ASP A 222 1.48 -15.54 14.09
C ASP A 222 2.22 -16.50 15.03
N THR A 223 3.53 -16.33 15.11
CA THR A 223 4.41 -17.13 15.98
C THR A 223 4.75 -16.41 17.28
N ARG A 224 4.16 -15.24 17.56
CA ARG A 224 4.47 -14.49 18.78
C ARG A 224 4.01 -15.26 20.03
N PRO A 225 4.74 -15.18 21.15
CA PRO A 225 4.30 -15.76 22.41
C PRO A 225 2.95 -15.16 22.83
N ARG A 226 1.98 -16.01 23.18
CA ARG A 226 0.61 -15.60 23.60
C ARG A 226 0.59 -14.59 24.77
N SER A 227 1.69 -14.41 25.48
CA SER A 227 1.85 -13.46 26.59
C SER A 227 1.88 -11.98 26.18
N TYR A 228 2.04 -11.64 24.90
CA TYR A 228 2.08 -10.25 24.43
C TYR A 228 0.72 -9.71 23.94
N VAL A 229 -0.36 -10.49 24.03
CA VAL A 229 -1.66 -10.15 23.42
C VAL A 229 -2.56 -9.27 24.32
N LEU A 230 -2.16 -8.93 25.56
CA LEU A 230 -3.06 -8.18 26.46
C LEU A 230 -2.31 -7.15 27.33
N SER A 231 -2.35 -5.87 26.94
CA SER A 231 -2.46 -4.74 27.90
C SER A 231 -2.72 -3.34 27.27
N TRP A 232 -3.34 -3.23 26.09
CA TRP A 232 -3.79 -1.93 25.55
C TRP A 232 -5.21 -2.01 25.00
N LEU A 233 -6.16 -2.38 25.86
CA LEU A 233 -7.58 -2.12 25.63
C LEU A 233 -8.12 -1.48 26.90
N PRO A 234 -8.63 -0.22 26.87
CA PRO A 234 -9.41 0.28 27.97
C PRO A 234 -10.69 -0.55 28.08
N LEU A 235 -11.01 -0.89 29.33
CA LEU A 235 -12.13 -1.71 29.75
C LEU A 235 -13.47 -1.18 29.18
N GLY A 236 -14.21 -2.10 28.55
CA GLY A 236 -15.67 -2.08 28.52
C GLY A 236 -16.30 -1.35 27.34
N LEU A 237 -16.67 -2.11 26.30
CA LEU A 237 -17.90 -1.92 25.53
C LEU A 237 -18.20 -3.24 24.81
N SER A 238 -19.25 -3.94 25.27
CA SER A 238 -19.83 -5.08 24.56
C SER A 238 -20.58 -4.53 23.35
N CYS A 239 -20.06 -4.76 22.15
CA CYS A 239 -20.76 -4.45 20.90
C CYS A 239 -21.09 -5.76 20.19
N VAL A 240 -22.35 -6.16 20.27
CA VAL A 240 -22.95 -7.14 19.35
C VAL A 240 -22.96 -6.49 17.96
N ALA A 241 -22.00 -6.85 17.12
CA ALA A 241 -21.93 -6.38 15.73
C ALA A 241 -22.22 -7.53 14.76
N LEU A 242 -23.50 -7.92 14.67
CA LEU A 242 -24.04 -8.49 13.44
C LEU A 242 -24.30 -7.34 12.46
N GLY A 243 -23.21 -6.76 11.94
CA GLY A 243 -23.23 -5.76 10.89
C GLY A 243 -22.60 -6.32 9.63
N ALA A 244 -23.33 -6.29 8.52
CA ALA A 244 -22.78 -6.55 7.19
C ALA A 244 -21.55 -5.65 6.94
N CYS A 245 -20.49 -6.17 6.30
CA CYS A 245 -19.42 -5.31 5.80
C CYS A 245 -20.04 -4.40 4.72
N SER A 246 -20.29 -3.15 5.07
CA SER A 246 -20.84 -2.16 4.14
C SER A 246 -19.69 -1.59 3.31
N PHE A 247 -19.65 -1.91 2.02
CA PHE A 247 -18.68 -1.35 1.09
C PHE A 247 -19.14 0.03 0.62
N ARG A 248 -18.24 1.02 0.58
CA ARG A 248 -18.51 2.27 -0.13
C ARG A 248 -18.58 1.95 -1.62
N ARG A 249 -19.78 1.91 -2.19
CA ARG A 249 -19.94 1.86 -3.66
C ARG A 249 -19.37 3.15 -4.24
N GLY A 250 -18.32 3.04 -5.04
CA GLY A 250 -17.86 4.16 -5.86
C GLY A 250 -18.99 4.60 -6.79
N GLN A 251 -19.34 5.88 -6.77
CA GLN A 251 -20.21 6.45 -7.79
C GLN A 251 -19.45 6.41 -9.12
N ALA A 252 -19.84 5.50 -10.00
CA ALA A 252 -19.54 5.64 -11.41
C ALA A 252 -20.30 6.89 -11.89
N GLY A 253 -19.56 7.92 -12.32
CA GLY A 253 -20.17 9.09 -12.96
C GLY A 253 -20.94 8.64 -14.19
N SER A 254 -22.25 8.90 -14.20
CA SER A 254 -23.06 8.86 -15.41
C SER A 254 -22.58 9.99 -16.32
N HIS A 255 -21.94 9.63 -17.42
CA HIS A 255 -21.99 10.45 -18.62
C HIS A 255 -23.41 10.34 -19.17
N ASP A 256 -24.21 11.38 -18.96
CA ASP A 256 -25.39 11.64 -19.77
C ASP A 256 -24.97 12.57 -20.92
N ASP A 257 -25.61 12.32 -22.06
CA ASP A 257 -25.40 12.81 -23.43
C ASP A 257 -25.25 14.33 -23.62
#